data_AF-A0A3B5A3S3-F1
#
_entry.id   AF-A0A3B5A3S3-F1
#
_cell.length_a   1.000
_cell.length_b   1.000
_cell.length_c   1.000
_cell.angle_alpha   90.00
_cell.angle_beta   90.00
_cell.angle_gamma   90.00
#
_symmetry.space_group_name_H-M   'P 1'
#
loop_
_entity.id
_entity.type
_entity.pdbx_description
1 polymer ?
#
loop_
_entity_poly.entity_id
_entity_poly.type
_entity_poly.pdbx_seq_one_letter_code
_entity_poly.pdbx_strand_id
1 'polypeptide(L)'
;MLCPSVFQPSPIAMRPFLDLHWPVRSLWPETRPLFFQIEQEMIRHMQEMRQNMEYMERLHQKIFEEIDHTSSSTTVFKPIAFQELGKDGSSFALSLDTKEFSPEELSVKQVGRKLRVSGRTEKKQDDGKGSYSYRCQEFRQEFDLPHGVEPETVTCSLVGGRLQIQAPRERAANDGKERIVPIRSRCSSPAL
;
A
#
# COMPACT_ATOMS: atom_id res chain seq x y z
N MET A 1 26.78 31.52 -71.99
CA MET A 1 25.89 30.75 -72.89
C MET A 1 25.57 29.43 -72.20
N LEU A 2 24.27 29.20 -71.96
CA LEU A 2 23.56 27.92 -71.85
C LEU A 2 23.56 27.12 -70.51
N CYS A 3 22.35 26.94 -70.00
CA CYS A 3 21.81 26.00 -68.98
C CYS A 3 21.99 24.51 -69.42
N PRO A 4 21.44 23.43 -68.77
CA PRO A 4 20.58 23.29 -67.57
C PRO A 4 20.92 22.07 -66.64
N SER A 5 19.99 21.80 -65.72
CA SER A 5 19.83 20.73 -64.71
C SER A 5 20.28 19.29 -65.01
N VAL A 6 20.81 18.60 -63.99
CA VAL A 6 20.55 17.16 -63.73
C VAL A 6 20.35 16.93 -62.23
N PHE A 7 19.21 16.32 -61.92
CA PHE A 7 18.76 15.82 -60.62
C PHE A 7 19.59 14.60 -60.17
N GLN A 8 19.93 14.51 -58.88
CA GLN A 8 20.23 13.22 -58.22
C GLN A 8 19.54 13.16 -56.84
N PRO A 9 18.84 12.06 -56.48
CA PRO A 9 18.03 11.98 -55.27
C PRO A 9 18.77 11.34 -54.06
N SER A 10 18.62 12.00 -52.91
CA SER A 10 18.43 11.54 -51.50
C SER A 10 19.32 10.42 -50.90
N PRO A 11 19.71 10.56 -49.61
CA PRO A 11 18.80 10.10 -48.56
C PRO A 11 18.67 11.04 -47.36
N ILE A 12 17.41 11.34 -47.04
CA ILE A 12 16.80 11.36 -45.69
C ILE A 12 17.74 11.77 -44.55
N ALA A 13 17.83 13.09 -44.32
CA ALA A 13 18.12 13.62 -43.00
C ALA A 13 16.81 14.19 -42.45
N MET A 14 16.27 13.52 -41.42
CA MET A 14 15.05 13.93 -40.75
C MET A 14 15.16 15.37 -40.25
N ARG A 15 14.31 16.24 -40.78
CA ARG A 15 13.85 17.45 -40.10
C ARG A 15 12.33 17.42 -40.16
N PRO A 16 11.63 17.16 -39.05
CA PRO A 16 10.19 17.30 -39.05
C PRO A 16 9.86 18.80 -39.05
N PHE A 17 9.23 19.21 -40.15
CA PHE A 17 8.09 20.14 -40.25
C PHE A 17 7.51 20.54 -38.88
N LEU A 18 7.27 21.82 -38.59
CA LEU A 18 6.35 22.75 -39.24
C LEU A 18 7.03 24.14 -39.33
N ASP A 19 7.23 24.79 -40.47
CA ASP A 19 6.25 25.30 -41.44
C ASP A 19 5.01 25.97 -40.81
N LEU A 20 5.26 27.00 -40.00
CA LEU A 20 4.41 28.19 -40.08
C LEU A 20 5.11 29.20 -41.00
N HIS A 21 4.62 29.27 -42.23
CA HIS A 21 4.84 30.41 -43.10
C HIS A 21 4.46 31.70 -42.37
N TRP A 22 5.46 32.47 -41.96
CA TRP A 22 5.27 33.89 -41.65
C TRP A 22 6.12 34.67 -42.64
N PRO A 23 5.56 35.07 -43.79
CA PRO A 23 6.26 35.99 -44.64
C PRO A 23 5.99 37.42 -44.16
N VAL A 24 7.01 38.25 -44.39
CA VAL A 24 7.02 39.70 -44.29
C VAL A 24 7.35 40.26 -42.91
N ARG A 25 8.54 40.86 -42.89
CA ARG A 25 9.05 41.78 -41.88
C ARG A 25 8.04 42.91 -41.65
N SER A 26 7.22 42.77 -40.63
CA SER A 26 6.66 43.89 -39.91
C SER A 26 7.53 44.13 -38.69
N LEU A 27 8.21 45.27 -38.70
CA LEU A 27 8.79 45.95 -37.55
C LEU A 27 7.82 45.84 -36.36
N TRP A 28 8.07 44.94 -35.41
CA TRP A 28 7.37 44.94 -34.12
C TRP A 28 8.34 45.51 -33.08
N PRO A 29 8.09 46.73 -32.56
CA PRO A 29 8.85 47.29 -31.47
C PRO A 29 8.38 46.71 -30.12
N GLU A 30 9.32 46.64 -29.17
CA GLU A 30 9.09 46.80 -27.72
C GLU A 30 8.17 45.87 -26.89
N THR A 31 7.74 44.67 -27.32
CA THR A 31 7.10 43.71 -26.37
C THR A 31 8.06 42.69 -25.74
N ARG A 32 9.33 42.70 -26.14
CA ARG A 32 10.41 41.87 -25.56
C ARG A 32 10.69 42.11 -24.06
N PRO A 33 10.60 43.33 -23.49
CA PRO A 33 10.93 43.56 -22.09
C PRO A 33 9.98 42.83 -21.14
N LEU A 34 8.68 42.82 -21.46
CA LEU A 34 7.65 42.20 -20.62
C LEU A 34 7.74 40.67 -20.65
N PHE A 35 7.97 40.08 -21.84
CA PHE A 35 8.13 38.63 -21.95
C PHE A 35 9.40 38.15 -21.25
N PHE A 36 10.52 38.87 -21.41
CA PHE A 36 11.75 38.57 -20.70
C PHE A 36 11.55 38.70 -19.18
N GLN A 37 10.86 39.74 -18.71
CA GLN A 37 10.57 39.91 -17.29
C GLN A 37 9.68 38.77 -16.74
N ILE A 38 8.66 38.34 -17.48
CA ILE A 38 7.82 37.21 -17.09
C ILE A 38 8.60 35.89 -17.10
N GLU A 39 9.46 35.66 -18.09
CA GLU A 39 10.35 34.49 -18.13
C GLU A 39 11.33 34.48 -16.95
N GLN A 40 11.93 35.63 -16.62
CA GLN A 40 12.82 35.76 -15.46
C GLN A 40 12.09 35.49 -14.15
N GLU A 41 10.88 36.02 -13.97
CA GLU A 41 10.05 35.73 -12.80
C GLU A 41 9.66 34.26 -12.73
N MET A 42 9.31 33.63 -13.86
CA MET A 42 8.97 32.21 -13.91
C MET A 42 10.18 31.31 -13.61
N ILE A 43 11.38 31.68 -14.09
CA ILE A 43 12.64 30.99 -13.78
C ILE A 43 12.95 31.11 -12.30
N ARG A 44 12.83 32.31 -11.72
CA ARG A 44 13.04 32.55 -10.29
C ARG A 44 12.06 31.72 -9.45
N HIS A 45 10.78 31.73 -9.82
CA HIS A 45 9.73 31.00 -9.11
C HIS A 45 9.90 29.47 -9.24
N MET A 46 10.31 28.97 -10.41
CA MET A 46 10.64 27.55 -10.56
C MET A 46 11.87 27.14 -9.75
N GLN A 47 12.89 28.00 -9.65
CA GLN A 47 14.06 27.74 -8.81
C GLN A 47 13.68 27.68 -7.33
N GLU A 48 12.83 28.61 -6.88
CA GLU A 48 12.28 28.63 -5.53
C GLU A 48 11.44 27.37 -5.24
N MET A 49 10.56 27.00 -6.17
CA MET A 49 9.76 25.77 -6.06
C MET A 49 10.62 24.51 -6.05
N ARG A 50 11.69 24.47 -6.85
CA ARG A 50 12.64 23.36 -6.84
C ARG A 50 13.36 23.27 -5.50
N GLN A 51 13.82 24.38 -4.94
CA GLN A 51 14.45 24.38 -3.61
C GLN A 51 13.47 23.95 -2.52
N ASN A 52 12.22 24.43 -2.58
CA ASN A 52 11.17 23.99 -1.66
C ASN A 52 10.86 22.50 -1.82
N MET A 53 10.88 21.97 -3.05
CA MET A 53 10.69 20.54 -3.31
C MET A 53 11.86 19.72 -2.77
N GLU A 54 13.10 20.15 -2.97
CA GLU A 54 14.30 19.50 -2.40
C GLU A 54 14.27 19.51 -0.87
N TYR A 55 13.78 20.60 -0.25
CA TYR A 55 13.57 20.69 1.19
C TYR A 55 12.47 19.72 1.66
N MET A 56 11.33 19.70 0.98
CA MET A 56 10.24 18.78 1.28
C MET A 56 10.62 17.33 1.06
N GLU A 57 11.45 17.01 0.05
CA GLU A 57 12.00 15.68 -0.17
C GLU A 57 12.92 15.27 0.99
N ARG A 58 13.80 16.16 1.46
CA ARG A 58 14.65 15.89 2.65
C ARG A 58 13.83 15.74 3.93
N LEU A 59 12.77 16.53 4.09
CA LEU A 59 11.83 16.36 5.20
C LEU A 59 11.09 15.03 5.11
N HIS A 60 10.57 14.68 3.93
CA HIS A 60 9.96 13.38 3.70
C HIS A 60 10.95 12.27 4.02
N GLN A 61 12.20 12.37 3.58
CA GLN A 61 13.23 11.36 3.85
C GLN A 61 13.47 11.16 5.34
N LYS A 62 13.57 12.25 6.11
CA LYS A 62 13.69 12.19 7.58
C LYS A 62 12.44 11.64 8.26
N ILE A 63 11.26 12.04 7.80
CA ILE A 63 9.98 11.53 8.32
C ILE A 63 9.88 10.03 8.04
N PHE A 64 10.24 9.57 6.84
CA PHE A 64 10.24 8.15 6.49
C PHE A 64 11.30 7.36 7.25
N GLU A 65 12.51 7.90 7.43
CA GLU A 65 13.54 7.28 8.29
C GLU A 65 13.06 7.18 9.75
N GLU A 66 12.43 8.22 10.30
CA GLU A 66 11.86 8.21 11.65
C GLU A 66 10.69 7.23 11.78
N ILE A 67 9.80 7.19 10.78
CA ILE A 67 8.77 6.16 10.68
C ILE A 67 9.44 4.79 10.67
N ASP A 68 10.47 4.56 9.85
CA ASP A 68 11.15 3.27 9.72
C ASP A 68 11.93 2.81 10.96
N HIS A 69 12.48 3.75 11.74
CA HIS A 69 13.06 3.47 13.05
C HIS A 69 12.00 3.15 14.10
N THR A 70 10.76 3.61 13.93
CA THR A 70 9.58 3.11 14.67
C THR A 70 8.91 1.90 14.01
N SER A 71 9.27 1.57 12.75
CA SER A 71 8.72 0.50 11.91
C SER A 71 9.31 -0.89 12.18
N SER A 72 9.95 -1.12 13.33
CA SER A 72 9.82 -2.47 13.92
C SER A 72 8.33 -2.80 14.22
N SER A 73 7.43 -1.82 14.07
CA SER A 73 5.99 -1.97 14.08
C SER A 73 5.29 -1.48 12.79
N THR A 74 5.88 -1.61 11.59
CA THR A 74 4.99 -1.77 10.41
C THR A 74 4.29 -3.10 10.65
N THR A 75 3.06 -3.03 11.15
CA THR A 75 2.30 -4.20 11.60
C THR A 75 1.94 -5.06 10.40
N VAL A 76 2.90 -5.83 9.92
CA VAL A 76 2.65 -7.16 9.39
C VAL A 76 2.10 -7.92 10.59
N PHE A 77 0.79 -7.80 10.82
CA PHE A 77 0.12 -8.60 11.84
C PHE A 77 0.54 -10.04 11.62
N LYS A 78 1.14 -10.63 12.66
CA LYS A 78 1.66 -11.98 12.59
C LYS A 78 0.52 -12.91 12.12
N PRO A 79 0.83 -13.91 11.27
CA PRO A 79 -0.17 -14.82 10.76
C PRO A 79 -0.95 -15.43 11.93
N ILE A 80 -2.27 -15.47 11.76
CA ILE A 80 -3.17 -16.03 12.75
C ILE A 80 -2.82 -17.49 12.95
N ALA A 81 -2.60 -17.86 14.21
CA ALA A 81 -2.52 -19.25 14.58
C ALA A 81 -3.96 -19.77 14.75
N PHE A 82 -4.45 -20.46 13.71
CA PHE A 82 -5.56 -21.38 13.87
C PHE A 82 -5.05 -22.59 14.65
N GLN A 83 -5.68 -22.90 15.78
CA GLN A 83 -5.32 -24.05 16.58
C GLN A 83 -6.58 -24.89 16.79
N GLU A 84 -6.61 -26.09 16.22
CA GLU A 84 -7.57 -27.09 16.67
C GLU A 84 -7.15 -27.53 18.07
N LEU A 85 -7.96 -27.18 19.07
CA LEU A 85 -7.65 -27.48 20.46
C LEU A 85 -8.38 -28.77 20.84
N GLY A 86 -7.59 -29.77 21.23
CA GLY A 86 -8.07 -31.09 21.63
C GLY A 86 -7.52 -32.20 20.74
N LYS A 87 -7.16 -33.34 21.35
CA LYS A 87 -6.66 -34.55 20.68
C LYS A 87 -7.60 -35.06 19.57
N ASP A 88 -8.85 -34.60 19.57
CA ASP A 88 -9.92 -35.13 18.73
C ASP A 88 -10.64 -34.07 17.87
N GLY A 89 -10.09 -32.86 17.72
CA GLY A 89 -10.65 -31.81 16.85
C GLY A 89 -12.03 -31.27 17.26
N SER A 90 -12.44 -31.46 18.52
CA SER A 90 -13.78 -31.14 19.02
C SER A 90 -14.02 -29.66 19.34
N SER A 91 -12.99 -28.81 19.23
CA SER A 91 -13.14 -27.39 19.50
C SER A 91 -12.34 -26.54 18.50
N PHE A 92 -12.93 -25.41 18.15
CA PHE A 92 -12.33 -24.37 17.34
C PHE A 92 -11.67 -23.35 18.25
N ALA A 93 -10.40 -23.01 17.97
CA ALA A 93 -9.72 -21.90 18.63
C ALA A 93 -8.92 -21.05 17.62
N LEU A 94 -9.06 -19.74 17.77
CA LEU A 94 -8.33 -18.72 17.03
C LEU A 94 -7.61 -17.81 18.03
N SER A 95 -6.34 -17.51 17.77
CA SER A 95 -5.59 -16.56 18.59
C SER A 95 -4.94 -15.46 17.75
N LEU A 96 -5.14 -14.22 18.19
CA LEU A 96 -4.58 -13.01 17.59
C LEU A 96 -3.69 -12.27 18.60
N ASP A 97 -2.52 -11.80 18.16
CA ASP A 97 -1.64 -10.96 18.98
C ASP A 97 -2.17 -9.52 18.98
N THR A 98 -2.54 -9.01 20.16
CA THR A 98 -3.15 -7.68 20.36
C THR A 98 -2.45 -6.90 21.46
N LYS A 99 -1.17 -7.18 21.75
CA LYS A 99 -0.40 -6.56 22.85
C LYS A 99 -0.33 -5.04 22.81
N GLU A 100 -0.45 -4.44 21.63
CA GLU A 100 -0.42 -3.00 21.47
C GLU A 100 -1.75 -2.31 21.80
N PHE A 101 -2.83 -3.08 22.02
CA PHE A 101 -4.19 -2.62 22.26
C PHE A 101 -4.69 -3.04 23.65
N SER A 102 -5.44 -2.16 24.29
CA SER A 102 -6.21 -2.45 25.49
C SER A 102 -7.54 -3.14 25.15
N PRO A 103 -8.18 -3.86 26.11
CA PRO A 103 -9.49 -4.48 25.87
C PRO A 103 -10.55 -3.52 25.34
N GLU A 104 -10.54 -2.27 25.80
CA GLU A 104 -11.52 -1.23 25.47
C GLU A 104 -11.34 -0.69 24.03
N GLU A 105 -10.13 -0.80 23.49
CA GLU A 105 -9.79 -0.41 22.13
C GLU A 105 -10.09 -1.51 21.10
N LEU A 106 -10.48 -2.71 21.56
CA LEU A 106 -10.78 -3.87 20.74
C LEU A 106 -12.30 -4.06 20.57
N SER A 107 -12.70 -4.56 19.40
CA SER A 107 -14.08 -4.88 19.08
C SER A 107 -14.14 -6.19 18.32
N VAL A 108 -14.92 -7.14 18.83
CA VAL A 108 -15.26 -8.39 18.14
C VAL A 108 -16.74 -8.34 17.79
N LYS A 109 -17.05 -8.52 16.51
CA LYS A 109 -18.42 -8.53 15.99
C LYS A 109 -18.67 -9.80 15.21
N GLN A 110 -19.82 -10.42 15.44
CA GLN A 110 -20.29 -11.55 14.68
C GLN A 110 -21.42 -11.12 13.75
N VAL A 111 -21.33 -11.49 12.48
CA VAL A 111 -22.38 -11.27 11.48
C VAL A 111 -22.61 -12.59 10.76
N GLY A 112 -23.66 -13.32 11.16
CA GLY A 112 -23.91 -14.68 10.69
C GLY A 112 -22.74 -15.60 11.05
N ARG A 113 -22.10 -16.22 10.04
CA ARG A 113 -20.92 -17.07 10.21
C ARG A 113 -19.59 -16.32 10.10
N LYS A 114 -19.58 -14.98 10.02
CA LYS A 114 -18.38 -14.16 9.93
C LYS A 114 -18.06 -13.50 11.26
N LEU A 115 -16.83 -13.66 11.71
CA LEU A 115 -16.24 -12.92 12.82
C LEU A 115 -15.40 -11.78 12.28
N ARG A 116 -15.61 -10.58 12.80
CA ARG A 116 -14.83 -9.39 12.49
C ARG A 116 -14.20 -8.88 13.78
N VAL A 117 -12.87 -8.87 13.80
CA VAL A 117 -12.06 -8.32 14.88
C VAL A 117 -11.47 -7.01 14.40
N SER A 118 -11.59 -5.96 15.19
CA SER A 118 -10.97 -4.67 14.90
C SER A 118 -10.40 -4.07 16.17
N GLY A 119 -9.37 -3.25 16.03
CA GLY A 119 -8.86 -2.45 17.13
C GLY A 119 -8.28 -1.15 16.63
N ARG A 120 -8.42 -0.09 17.43
CA ARG A 120 -7.86 1.23 17.15
C ARG A 120 -7.31 1.83 18.43
N THR A 121 -6.05 2.23 18.42
CA THR A 121 -5.37 2.88 19.53
C THR A 121 -4.72 4.17 19.07
N GLU A 122 -4.69 5.17 19.95
CA GLU A 122 -4.01 6.45 19.75
C GLU A 122 -3.21 6.76 21.01
N LYS A 123 -1.88 6.80 20.87
CA LYS A 123 -0.96 7.05 21.97
C LYS A 123 -0.25 8.38 21.74
N LYS A 124 -0.36 9.26 22.73
CA LYS A 124 0.43 10.48 22.81
C LYS A 124 1.68 10.18 23.63
N GLN A 125 2.84 10.45 23.04
CA GLN A 125 4.13 10.31 23.69
C GLN A 125 4.75 11.69 23.85
N ASP A 126 5.24 11.98 25.04
CA ASP A 126 5.99 13.19 25.37
C ASP A 126 7.48 12.85 25.39
N ASP A 127 8.29 13.62 24.69
CA ASP A 127 9.74 13.43 24.66
C ASP A 127 10.46 14.03 25.88
N GLY A 128 9.73 14.73 26.76
CA GLY A 128 10.25 15.43 27.94
C GLY A 128 11.06 16.69 27.62
N LYS A 129 11.19 17.05 26.34
CA LYS A 129 11.89 18.24 25.83
C LYS A 129 10.92 19.27 25.23
N GLY A 130 9.62 19.04 25.41
CA GLY A 130 8.55 19.93 24.95
C GLY A 130 7.99 19.57 23.58
N SER A 131 8.35 18.41 23.01
CA SER A 131 7.73 17.87 21.81
C SER A 131 6.77 16.72 22.15
N TYR A 132 5.69 16.63 21.38
CA TYR A 132 4.73 15.54 21.47
C TYR A 132 4.67 14.79 20.15
N SER A 133 4.76 13.46 20.20
CA SER A 133 4.44 12.59 19.07
C SER A 133 3.12 11.87 19.31
N TYR A 134 2.40 11.62 18.21
CA TYR A 134 1.15 10.88 18.22
C TYR A 134 1.34 9.63 17.37
N ARG A 135 1.01 8.47 17.95
CA ARG A 135 1.02 7.20 17.25
C ARG A 135 -0.40 6.63 17.21
N CYS A 136 -0.96 6.55 16.01
CA CYS A 136 -2.24 5.93 15.74
C CYS A 136 -2.03 4.57 15.08
N GLN A 137 -2.67 3.53 15.60
CA GLN A 137 -2.61 2.19 15.02
C GLN A 137 -4.03 1.62 14.93
N GLU A 138 -4.37 1.05 13.78
CA GLU A 138 -5.69 0.46 13.54
C GLU A 138 -5.54 -0.85 12.78
N PHE A 139 -6.42 -1.80 13.09
CA PHE A 139 -6.54 -3.03 12.32
C PHE A 139 -7.98 -3.50 12.18
N ARG A 140 -8.20 -4.29 11.14
CA ARG A 140 -9.44 -5.02 10.90
C ARG A 140 -9.12 -6.35 10.27
N GLN A 141 -9.70 -7.41 10.82
CA GLN A 141 -9.54 -8.75 10.34
C GLN A 141 -10.86 -9.50 10.37
N GLU A 142 -11.10 -10.32 9.36
CA GLU A 142 -12.35 -11.06 9.19
C GLU A 142 -12.07 -12.54 9.01
N PHE A 143 -12.92 -13.38 9.63
CA PHE A 143 -12.80 -14.83 9.65
C PHE A 143 -14.15 -15.46 9.41
N ASP A 144 -14.16 -16.53 8.61
CA ASP A 144 -15.32 -17.40 8.51
C ASP A 144 -15.24 -18.48 9.58
N LEU A 145 -16.34 -18.67 10.31
CA LEU A 145 -16.48 -19.79 11.24
C LEU A 145 -16.58 -21.10 10.46
N PRO A 146 -15.75 -22.11 10.79
CA PRO A 146 -15.78 -23.38 10.08
C PRO A 146 -17.12 -24.09 10.25
N HIS A 147 -17.42 -25.03 9.35
CA HIS A 147 -18.59 -25.88 9.46
C HIS A 147 -18.55 -26.72 10.76
N GLY A 148 -19.70 -26.86 11.41
CA GLY A 148 -19.85 -27.55 12.70
C GLY A 148 -19.64 -26.65 13.93
N VAL A 149 -19.20 -25.40 13.77
CA VAL A 149 -19.23 -24.41 14.86
C VAL A 149 -20.56 -23.66 14.82
N GLU A 150 -21.24 -23.63 15.97
CA GLU A 150 -22.47 -22.87 16.18
C GLU A 150 -22.12 -21.42 16.57
N PRO A 151 -22.55 -20.40 15.81
CA PRO A 151 -22.18 -19.01 16.07
C PRO A 151 -22.55 -18.50 17.47
N GLU A 152 -23.64 -18.98 18.06
CA GLU A 152 -24.07 -18.57 19.41
C GLU A 152 -23.17 -19.12 20.54
N THR A 153 -22.34 -20.12 20.24
CA THR A 153 -21.44 -20.75 21.22
C THR A 153 -20.04 -20.13 21.23
N VAL A 154 -19.81 -19.12 20.37
CA VAL A 154 -18.52 -18.44 20.28
C VAL A 154 -18.28 -17.59 21.52
N THR A 155 -17.11 -17.80 22.13
CA THR A 155 -16.65 -17.04 23.28
C THR A 155 -15.35 -16.32 22.94
N CYS A 156 -15.12 -15.20 23.61
CA CYS A 156 -13.95 -14.36 23.41
C CYS A 156 -13.33 -13.99 24.75
N SER A 157 -12.01 -14.07 24.85
CA SER A 157 -11.25 -13.66 26.04
C SER A 157 -9.92 -13.04 25.64
N LEU A 158 -9.38 -12.17 26.49
CA LEU A 158 -8.06 -11.56 26.30
C LEU A 158 -7.13 -12.06 27.40
N VAL A 159 -6.05 -12.74 27.01
CA VAL A 159 -5.08 -13.33 27.95
C VAL A 159 -3.67 -12.97 27.52
N GLY A 160 -2.92 -12.27 28.38
CA GLY A 160 -1.52 -11.92 28.13
C GLY A 160 -1.29 -11.12 26.84
N GLY A 161 -2.22 -10.23 26.48
CA GLY A 161 -2.18 -9.44 25.25
C GLY A 161 -2.50 -10.24 23.98
N ARG A 162 -3.07 -11.44 24.10
CA ARG A 162 -3.57 -12.22 22.97
C ARG A 162 -5.08 -12.40 23.08
N LEU A 163 -5.79 -12.01 22.03
CA LEU A 163 -7.21 -12.27 21.90
C LEU A 163 -7.41 -13.74 21.53
N GLN A 164 -8.23 -14.44 22.30
CA GLN A 164 -8.58 -15.84 22.09
C GLN A 164 -10.08 -15.95 21.81
N ILE A 165 -10.40 -16.52 20.66
CA ILE A 165 -11.78 -16.81 20.26
C ILE A 165 -11.94 -18.32 20.20
N GLN A 166 -12.92 -18.85 20.91
CA GLN A 166 -13.10 -20.29 21.06
C GLN A 166 -14.57 -20.68 20.93
N ALA A 167 -14.82 -21.86 20.38
CA ALA A 167 -16.16 -22.43 20.31
C ALA A 167 -16.11 -23.97 20.25
N PRO A 168 -17.09 -24.66 20.85
CA PRO A 168 -17.32 -26.08 20.58
C PRO A 168 -17.56 -26.31 19.08
N ARG A 169 -17.03 -27.41 18.55
CA ARG A 169 -17.24 -27.83 17.16
C ARG A 169 -17.82 -29.23 17.13
N GLU A 170 -19.00 -29.38 16.52
CA GLU A 170 -19.54 -30.70 16.22
C GLU A 170 -18.65 -31.39 15.18
N ARG A 171 -18.31 -32.65 15.44
CA ARG A 171 -17.56 -33.45 14.48
C ARG A 171 -18.40 -33.60 13.21
N ALA A 172 -17.86 -33.17 12.08
CA ALA A 172 -18.44 -33.57 10.80
C ALA A 172 -18.30 -35.09 10.69
N ALA A 173 -19.42 -35.80 10.53
CA ALA A 173 -19.48 -37.27 10.49
C ALA A 173 -18.69 -37.93 9.32
N ASN A 174 -17.86 -37.21 8.58
CA ASN A 174 -17.21 -37.68 7.35
C ASN A 174 -15.75 -37.24 7.13
N ASP A 175 -15.05 -36.62 8.07
CA ASP A 175 -13.73 -36.02 7.78
C ASP A 175 -12.52 -36.98 7.91
N GLY A 176 -12.71 -38.27 7.64
CA GLY A 176 -11.78 -39.33 8.05
C GLY A 176 -11.11 -40.14 6.95
N LYS A 177 -11.10 -39.71 5.68
CA LYS A 177 -10.23 -40.34 4.67
C LYS A 177 -9.20 -39.35 4.18
N GLU A 178 -7.99 -39.47 4.74
CA GLU A 178 -6.78 -38.91 4.17
C GLU A 178 -6.74 -39.25 2.69
N ARG A 179 -6.85 -38.21 1.84
CA ARG A 179 -6.71 -38.35 0.39
C ARG A 179 -5.40 -37.69 0.01
N ILE A 180 -4.49 -38.48 -0.55
CA ILE A 180 -3.30 -37.95 -1.22
C ILE A 180 -3.78 -37.09 -2.40
N VAL A 181 -3.53 -35.79 -2.34
CA VAL A 181 -3.78 -34.85 -3.44
C VAL A 181 -2.51 -34.78 -4.30
N PRO A 182 -2.48 -35.39 -5.49
CA PRO A 182 -1.26 -35.41 -6.30
C PRO A 182 -0.91 -34.02 -6.83
N ILE A 183 0.33 -33.58 -6.61
CA ILE A 183 0.88 -32.33 -7.16
C ILE A 183 1.27 -32.57 -8.61
N ARG A 184 0.50 -32.03 -9.56
CA ARG A 184 0.82 -32.12 -10.99
C ARG A 184 1.62 -30.90 -11.43
N SER A 185 2.91 -31.08 -11.73
CA SER A 185 3.72 -30.08 -12.44
C SER A 185 3.41 -30.16 -13.94
N ARG A 186 2.84 -29.10 -14.52
CA ARG A 186 2.72 -28.98 -15.98
C ARG A 186 4.05 -28.47 -16.51
N CYS A 187 4.89 -29.35 -17.02
CA CYS A 187 6.03 -28.95 -17.83
C CYS A 187 5.52 -28.70 -19.25
N SER A 188 5.51 -27.44 -19.70
CA SER A 188 5.29 -27.13 -21.12
C SER A 188 6.49 -27.64 -21.91
N SER A 189 6.31 -28.73 -22.65
CA SER A 189 7.27 -29.15 -23.67
C SER A 189 7.33 -28.07 -24.76
N PRO A 190 8.53 -27.62 -25.18
CA PRO A 190 8.64 -26.72 -26.33
C PRO A 190 8.17 -27.45 -27.58
N ALA A 191 7.28 -26.82 -28.35
CA ALA A 191 6.87 -27.29 -29.66
C ALA A 191 8.08 -27.28 -30.61
N LEU A 192 8.30 -28.39 -31.31
CA LEU A 192 9.16 -28.47 -32.50
C LEU A 192 8.26 -28.65 -33.73
#